data_AF-A0A1E1WMS6-F1
#
_entry.id   AF-A0A1E1WMS6-F1
#
_cell.length_a   1.000
_cell.length_b   1.000
_cell.length_c   1.000
_cell.angle_alpha   90.00
_cell.angle_beta   90.00
_cell.angle_gamma   90.00
#
_symmetry.space_group_name_H-M   'P 1'
#
loop_
_entity.id
_entity.type
_entity.pdbx_description
1 polymer ?
#
loop_
_entity_poly.entity_id
_entity_poly.type
_entity_poly.pdbx_seq_one_letter_code
_entity_poly.pdbx_strand_id
1 'polypeptide(L)'
;REVIAFIALAGAFAQPASIWVDVAPTTTEDPGYEDVERRYTPELIQELETTKADALLLYTEFSARASQSLKQFIRNVSRLEVEAVGDLNVTDPGLISSAPEHCRSTFLKRIKKIEYNAHRAATFSGENHHKFFLGHMVVFRMHLNKSEDYVRRADKVFKTCGFACETTPKMKRYRRQALDEIHRVRDDIQHSRRMYRDLLTHAQRRLHKLRRNAASDIVQAVAVLRQCSRE
;
A
#
# COMPACT_ATOMS: atom_id res chain seq x y z
N ARG A 1 -22.86 -42.42 8.54
CA ARG A 1 -22.24 -41.35 9.36
C ARG A 1 -20.85 -41.11 8.80
N GLU A 2 -20.42 -39.96 8.31
CA GLU A 2 -21.03 -38.66 8.06
C GLU A 2 -20.00 -37.88 7.19
N VAL A 3 -20.52 -37.20 6.17
CA VAL A 3 -20.10 -35.89 5.62
C VAL A 3 -18.83 -35.75 4.76
N ILE A 4 -19.12 -35.24 3.56
CA ILE A 4 -18.33 -34.77 2.41
C ILE A 4 -17.70 -33.41 2.70
N ALA A 5 -16.50 -33.14 2.16
CA ALA A 5 -16.09 -31.78 1.82
C ALA A 5 -15.35 -31.76 0.47
N PHE A 6 -16.11 -31.48 -0.60
CA PHE A 6 -15.58 -31.05 -1.89
C PHE A 6 -15.00 -29.64 -1.74
N ILE A 7 -13.69 -29.50 -1.90
CA ILE A 7 -13.05 -28.19 -2.04
C ILE A 7 -13.16 -27.80 -3.52
N ALA A 8 -14.10 -26.90 -3.80
CA ALA A 8 -14.19 -26.23 -5.08
C ALA A 8 -13.00 -25.26 -5.25
N LEU A 9 -12.10 -25.57 -6.17
CA LEU A 9 -11.11 -24.63 -6.70
C LEU A 9 -11.85 -23.61 -7.58
N ALA A 10 -12.19 -22.47 -7.01
CA ALA A 10 -12.54 -21.28 -7.78
C ALA A 10 -11.25 -20.67 -8.36
N GLY A 11 -10.90 -21.09 -9.57
CA GLY A 11 -9.91 -20.40 -10.40
C GLY A 11 -10.48 -19.06 -10.87
N ALA A 12 -10.24 -18.00 -10.10
CA ALA A 12 -10.45 -16.64 -10.58
C ALA A 12 -9.33 -16.32 -11.59
N PHE A 13 -9.68 -16.28 -12.87
CA PHE A 13 -8.84 -15.74 -13.92
C PHE A 13 -8.59 -14.25 -13.63
N ALA A 14 -7.45 -13.96 -13.02
CA ALA A 14 -6.93 -12.60 -12.94
C ALA A 14 -6.59 -12.16 -14.37
N GLN A 15 -7.36 -11.22 -14.92
CA GLN A 15 -6.96 -10.53 -16.14
C GLN A 15 -5.60 -9.85 -15.90
N PRO A 16 -4.68 -9.88 -16.88
CA PRO A 16 -3.43 -9.17 -16.77
C PRO A 16 -3.72 -7.66 -16.73
N ALA A 17 -3.54 -7.05 -15.56
CA ALA A 17 -3.58 -5.61 -15.39
C ALA A 17 -2.32 -5.00 -16.00
N SER A 18 -2.34 -4.76 -17.32
CA SER A 18 -1.38 -3.87 -17.95
C SER A 18 -1.67 -2.44 -17.48
N ILE A 19 -0.86 -1.96 -16.55
CA ILE A 19 -0.84 -0.58 -16.06
C ILE A 19 -0.07 0.24 -17.10
N TRP A 20 -0.73 0.66 -18.17
CA TRP A 20 -0.22 1.72 -19.04
C TRP A 20 -1.39 2.64 -19.40
N VAL A 21 -1.23 3.93 -19.11
CA VAL A 21 -2.09 4.99 -19.61
C VAL A 21 -1.24 5.77 -20.60
N ASP A 22 -1.61 5.70 -21.87
CA ASP A 22 -1.00 6.52 -22.92
C ASP A 22 -1.32 7.99 -22.65
N VAL A 23 -0.27 8.77 -22.37
CA VAL A 23 -0.34 10.22 -22.22
C VAL A 23 0.00 10.82 -23.59
N ALA A 24 -1.02 11.29 -24.31
CA ALA A 24 -0.81 12.13 -25.47
C ALA A 24 -0.66 13.60 -25.03
N PRO A 25 0.33 14.36 -25.52
CA PRO A 25 0.43 15.78 -25.23
C PRO A 25 -0.53 16.56 -26.12
N THR A 26 -1.24 17.53 -25.55
CA THR A 26 -1.93 18.58 -26.32
C THR A 26 -1.42 19.95 -25.90
N THR A 27 -0.63 20.55 -26.79
CA THR A 27 -0.46 21.99 -27.03
C THR A 27 -1.83 22.62 -27.38
N THR A 28 -2.20 23.88 -27.09
CA THR A 28 -1.50 25.17 -27.01
C THR A 28 -2.49 26.25 -26.52
N GLU A 29 -1.96 27.28 -25.85
CA GLU A 29 -2.30 28.74 -25.89
C GLU A 29 -3.65 29.31 -25.39
N ASP A 30 -3.51 30.15 -24.35
CA ASP A 30 -4.38 31.28 -23.89
C ASP A 30 -4.24 32.48 -24.89
N PRO A 31 -5.02 33.61 -24.88
CA PRO A 31 -5.86 34.16 -23.81
C PRO A 31 -7.20 34.82 -24.24
N GLY A 32 -8.12 35.04 -23.30
CA GLY A 32 -9.21 36.01 -23.48
C GLY A 32 -10.40 35.79 -22.54
N TYR A 33 -10.64 36.74 -21.65
CA TYR A 33 -11.74 36.81 -20.67
C TYR A 33 -13.11 36.88 -21.36
N GLU A 34 -13.66 35.75 -21.81
CA GLU A 34 -15.07 35.63 -22.20
C GLU A 34 -15.69 34.40 -21.55
N ASP A 35 -16.70 34.67 -20.70
CA ASP A 35 -17.64 33.76 -20.05
C ASP A 35 -17.05 32.54 -19.33
N VAL A 36 -16.73 32.73 -18.05
CA VAL A 36 -16.37 31.66 -17.09
C VAL A 36 -17.45 30.56 -17.03
N GLU A 37 -18.72 30.85 -17.31
CA GLU A 37 -19.78 29.82 -17.37
C GLU A 37 -19.82 29.01 -18.67
N ARG A 38 -19.29 29.56 -19.79
CA ARG A 38 -19.27 28.86 -21.08
C ARG A 38 -18.18 27.80 -21.11
N ARG A 39 -16.99 28.14 -20.59
CA ARG A 39 -15.79 27.30 -20.68
C ARG A 39 -15.72 26.11 -19.74
N TYR A 40 -16.61 25.97 -18.74
CA TYR A 40 -16.53 25.02 -17.61
C TYR A 40 -16.15 23.54 -17.90
N THR A 41 -16.24 23.03 -19.14
CA THR A 41 -15.88 21.63 -19.43
C THR A 41 -14.36 21.39 -19.43
N PRO A 42 -13.53 22.18 -20.12
CA PRO A 42 -12.07 22.14 -20.00
C PRO A 42 -11.53 22.23 -18.58
N GLU A 43 -12.02 23.15 -17.75
CA GLU A 43 -11.56 23.28 -16.35
C GLU A 43 -11.92 22.04 -15.54
N LEU A 44 -13.10 21.47 -15.78
CA LEU A 44 -13.54 20.23 -15.15
C LEU A 44 -12.69 19.02 -15.58
N ILE A 45 -12.24 18.96 -16.83
CA ILE A 45 -11.27 17.95 -17.30
C ILE A 45 -9.94 18.13 -16.57
N GLN A 46 -9.45 19.37 -16.47
CA GLN A 46 -8.23 19.67 -15.73
C GLN A 46 -8.36 19.28 -14.25
N GLU A 47 -9.49 19.56 -13.62
CA GLU A 47 -9.75 19.19 -12.22
C GLU A 47 -9.83 17.67 -12.03
N LEU A 48 -10.43 16.96 -12.98
CA LEU A 48 -10.45 15.50 -13.00
C LEU A 48 -9.03 14.92 -13.09
N GLU A 49 -8.21 15.41 -14.02
CA GLU A 49 -6.85 14.91 -14.24
C GLU A 49 -5.92 15.24 -13.06
N THR A 50 -6.03 16.44 -12.49
CA THR A 50 -5.28 16.80 -11.28
C THR A 50 -5.70 15.93 -10.09
N THR A 51 -7.00 15.63 -9.92
CA THR A 51 -7.48 14.75 -8.85
C THR A 51 -7.02 13.29 -9.06
N LYS A 52 -6.99 12.80 -10.30
CA LYS A 52 -6.39 11.49 -10.65
C LYS A 52 -4.91 11.45 -10.27
N ALA A 53 -4.15 12.50 -10.60
CA ALA A 53 -2.73 12.62 -10.26
C ALA A 53 -2.51 12.63 -8.75
N ASP A 54 -3.32 13.39 -8.00
CA ASP A 54 -3.25 13.44 -6.53
C ASP A 54 -3.54 12.09 -5.87
N ALA A 55 -4.55 11.37 -6.37
CA ALA A 55 -4.87 10.01 -5.90
C ALA A 55 -3.71 9.03 -6.15
N LEU A 56 -3.10 9.09 -7.34
CA LEU A 56 -1.96 8.26 -7.69
C LEU A 56 -0.72 8.61 -6.87
N LEU A 57 -0.45 9.90 -6.67
CA LEU A 57 0.65 10.37 -5.84
C LEU A 57 0.51 9.84 -4.42
N LEU A 58 -0.70 9.92 -3.84
CA LEU A 58 -0.96 9.40 -2.50
C LEU A 58 -0.65 7.89 -2.40
N TYR A 59 -1.05 7.10 -3.39
CA TYR A 59 -0.78 5.66 -3.44
C TYR A 59 0.70 5.32 -3.56
N THR A 60 1.40 6.02 -4.45
CA THR A 60 2.83 5.79 -4.69
C THR A 60 3.65 6.18 -3.47
N GLU A 61 3.35 7.31 -2.83
CA GLU A 61 3.98 7.73 -1.57
C GLU A 61 3.76 6.70 -0.45
N PHE A 62 2.53 6.25 -0.25
CA PHE A 62 2.23 5.25 0.78
C PHE A 62 3.01 3.95 0.53
N SER A 63 2.89 3.42 -0.69
CA SER A 63 3.52 2.16 -1.06
C SER A 63 5.04 2.23 -0.92
N ALA A 64 5.65 3.36 -1.30
CA ALA A 64 7.08 3.59 -1.14
C ALA A 64 7.50 3.58 0.33
N ARG A 65 6.84 4.37 1.19
CA ARG A 65 7.22 4.48 2.62
C ARG A 65 6.96 3.20 3.40
N ALA A 66 5.83 2.55 3.16
CA ALA A 66 5.51 1.27 3.78
C ALA A 66 6.51 0.19 3.36
N SER A 67 6.84 0.12 2.06
CA SER A 67 7.83 -0.83 1.53
C SER A 67 9.23 -0.57 2.06
N GLN A 68 9.66 0.69 2.17
CA GLN A 68 10.97 1.03 2.70
C GLN A 68 11.13 0.55 4.15
N SER A 69 10.13 0.82 5.00
CA SER A 69 10.13 0.41 6.40
C SER A 69 10.17 -1.12 6.53
N LEU A 70 9.38 -1.83 5.72
CA LEU A 70 9.37 -3.29 5.70
C LEU A 70 10.71 -3.87 5.19
N LYS A 71 11.26 -3.33 4.10
CA LYS A 71 12.56 -3.76 3.55
C LYS A 71 13.68 -3.58 4.55
N GLN A 72 13.71 -2.45 5.26
CA GLN A 72 14.69 -2.20 6.30
C GLN A 72 14.54 -3.20 7.46
N PHE A 73 13.31 -3.47 7.90
CA PHE A 73 13.07 -4.47 8.93
C PHE A 73 13.50 -5.87 8.51
N ILE A 74 13.15 -6.31 7.30
CA ILE A 74 13.53 -7.63 6.76
C ILE A 74 15.06 -7.76 6.72
N ARG A 75 15.77 -6.75 6.20
CA ARG A 75 17.24 -6.75 6.19
C ARG A 75 17.85 -6.89 7.58
N ASN A 76 17.27 -6.24 8.59
CA ASN A 76 17.75 -6.34 9.97
C ASN A 76 17.46 -7.73 10.54
N VAL A 77 16.24 -8.25 10.34
CA VAL A 77 15.84 -9.56 10.86
C VAL A 77 16.63 -10.70 10.22
N SER A 78 16.94 -10.61 8.92
CA SER A 78 17.75 -11.60 8.22
C SER A 78 19.21 -11.67 8.69
N ARG A 79 19.64 -10.74 9.54
CA ARG A 79 20.98 -10.74 10.14
C ARG A 79 20.98 -11.19 11.60
N LEU A 80 19.84 -11.59 12.15
CA LEU A 80 19.73 -11.99 13.55
C LEU A 80 20.62 -13.16 13.92
N GLU A 81 20.86 -14.13 13.02
CA GLU A 81 21.79 -15.23 13.30
C GLU A 81 23.22 -14.73 13.51
N VAL A 82 23.70 -13.89 12.61
CA VAL A 82 25.05 -13.31 12.67
C VAL A 82 25.19 -12.40 13.89
N GLU A 83 24.18 -11.57 14.17
CA GLU A 83 24.15 -10.69 15.34
C GLU A 83 24.13 -11.49 16.65
N ALA A 84 23.26 -12.49 16.77
CA ALA A 84 23.16 -13.31 17.98
C ALA A 84 24.44 -14.11 18.26
N VAL A 85 25.06 -14.67 17.22
CA VAL A 85 26.35 -15.38 17.34
C VAL A 85 27.47 -14.40 17.68
N GLY A 86 27.50 -13.23 17.06
CA GLY A 86 28.47 -12.17 17.35
C GLY A 86 28.38 -11.68 18.80
N ASP A 87 27.18 -11.32 19.25
CA ASP A 87 26.92 -10.88 20.63
C ASP A 87 27.28 -11.97 21.65
N LEU A 88 27.01 -13.23 21.32
CA LEU A 88 27.36 -14.35 22.18
C LEU A 88 28.88 -14.56 22.26
N ASN A 89 29.61 -14.40 21.16
CA ASN A 89 31.08 -14.49 21.17
C ASN A 89 31.74 -13.36 21.99
N VAL A 90 31.08 -12.19 22.10
CA VAL A 90 31.55 -11.09 22.94
C VAL A 90 31.24 -11.34 24.42
N THR A 91 30.04 -11.84 24.71
CA THR A 91 29.56 -12.01 26.10
C THR A 91 30.06 -13.29 26.77
N ASP A 92 30.08 -14.41 26.03
CA ASP A 92 30.61 -15.70 26.47
C ASP A 92 31.55 -16.29 25.41
N PRO A 93 32.82 -15.84 25.37
CA PRO A 93 33.78 -16.32 24.39
C PRO A 93 33.90 -17.84 24.40
N GLY A 94 33.70 -18.44 23.24
CA GLY A 94 33.87 -19.89 23.04
C GLY A 94 32.67 -20.76 23.44
N LEU A 95 31.57 -20.20 23.97
CA LEU A 95 30.39 -21.00 24.35
C LEU A 95 29.83 -21.82 23.17
N ILE A 96 29.72 -21.22 21.99
CA ILE A 96 29.19 -21.91 20.80
C ILE A 96 30.16 -23.00 20.33
N SER A 97 31.46 -22.77 20.44
CA SER A 97 32.48 -23.72 19.99
C SER A 97 32.70 -24.88 20.97
N SER A 98 32.50 -24.65 22.27
CA SER A 98 32.65 -25.67 23.32
C SER A 98 31.37 -26.46 23.57
N ALA A 99 30.20 -25.93 23.22
CA ALA A 99 28.94 -26.62 23.41
C ALA A 99 28.84 -27.91 22.55
N PRO A 100 28.20 -28.98 23.08
CA PRO A 100 27.91 -30.19 22.32
C PRO A 100 27.17 -29.89 21.01
N GLU A 101 27.41 -30.70 19.97
CA GLU A 101 26.83 -30.49 18.64
C GLU A 101 25.29 -30.43 18.66
N HIS A 102 24.65 -31.26 19.49
CA HIS A 102 23.21 -31.25 19.66
C HIS A 102 22.69 -29.91 20.23
N CYS A 103 23.37 -29.33 21.22
CA CYS A 103 23.02 -28.03 21.80
C CYS A 103 23.18 -26.91 20.78
N ARG A 104 24.31 -26.89 20.07
CA ARG A 104 24.61 -25.90 19.02
C ARG A 104 23.60 -25.95 17.88
N SER A 105 23.31 -27.14 17.36
CA SER A 105 22.35 -27.30 16.26
C SER A 105 20.93 -26.91 16.67
N THR A 106 20.52 -27.19 17.91
CA THR A 106 19.23 -26.78 18.46
C THR A 106 19.14 -25.26 18.61
N PHE A 107 20.20 -24.62 19.11
CA PHE A 107 20.30 -23.16 19.18
C PHE A 107 20.16 -22.51 17.79
N LEU A 108 20.96 -22.93 16.82
CA LEU A 108 20.91 -22.38 15.45
C LEU A 108 19.55 -22.58 14.79
N LYS A 109 18.93 -23.76 14.96
CA LYS A 109 17.55 -24.02 14.48
C LYS A 109 16.54 -23.06 15.13
N ARG A 110 16.70 -22.78 16.42
CA ARG A 110 15.82 -21.85 17.14
C ARG A 110 15.99 -20.42 16.65
N ILE A 111 17.22 -19.97 16.41
CA ILE A 111 17.49 -18.63 15.84
C ILE A 111 16.87 -18.48 14.45
N LYS A 112 17.06 -19.46 13.55
CA LYS A 112 16.42 -19.47 12.23
C LYS A 112 14.90 -19.46 12.31
N LYS A 113 14.31 -20.16 13.29
CA LYS A 113 12.86 -20.14 13.52
C LYS A 113 12.38 -18.75 13.98
N ILE A 114 13.12 -18.07 14.85
CA ILE A 114 12.82 -16.70 15.30
C ILE A 114 12.85 -15.74 14.11
N GLU A 115 13.89 -15.82 13.28
CA GLU A 115 14.02 -15.04 12.04
C GLU A 115 12.82 -15.27 11.11
N TYR A 116 12.52 -16.53 10.79
CA TYR A 116 11.42 -16.90 9.91
C TYR A 116 10.07 -16.37 10.43
N ASN A 117 9.81 -16.52 11.73
CA ASN A 117 8.58 -16.04 12.36
C ASN A 117 8.46 -14.51 12.29
N ALA A 118 9.55 -13.80 12.60
CA ALA A 118 9.59 -12.34 12.55
C ALA A 118 9.40 -11.83 11.11
N HIS A 119 10.07 -12.46 10.14
CA HIS A 119 9.91 -12.16 8.71
C HIS A 119 8.46 -12.35 8.26
N ARG A 120 7.89 -13.53 8.51
CA ARG A 120 6.50 -13.86 8.11
C ARG A 120 5.49 -12.91 8.75
N ALA A 121 5.65 -12.59 10.03
CA ALA A 121 4.77 -11.66 10.74
C ALA A 121 4.86 -10.24 10.17
N ALA A 122 6.04 -9.78 9.78
CA ALA A 122 6.24 -8.47 9.17
C ALA A 122 5.64 -8.39 7.76
N THR A 123 5.85 -9.40 6.92
CA THR A 123 5.28 -9.46 5.57
C THR A 123 3.75 -9.48 5.62
N PHE A 124 3.16 -10.29 6.49
CA PHE A 124 1.70 -10.30 6.68
C PHE A 124 1.14 -8.93 7.09
N SER A 125 1.85 -8.22 7.97
CA SER A 125 1.47 -6.85 8.34
C SER A 125 1.55 -5.90 7.16
N GLY A 126 2.60 -5.99 6.33
CA GLY A 126 2.77 -5.18 5.13
C GLY A 126 1.68 -5.41 4.09
N GLU A 127 1.34 -6.66 3.83
CA GLU A 127 0.26 -7.05 2.90
C GLU A 127 -1.10 -6.50 3.33
N ASN A 128 -1.42 -6.58 4.63
CA ASN A 128 -2.70 -6.07 5.13
C ASN A 128 -2.79 -4.55 5.00
N HIS A 129 -1.71 -3.81 5.29
CA HIS A 129 -1.67 -2.37 5.09
C HIS A 129 -1.82 -2.01 3.60
N HIS A 130 -1.17 -2.76 2.71
CA HIS A 130 -1.31 -2.59 1.27
C HIS A 130 -2.75 -2.81 0.79
N LYS A 131 -3.39 -3.90 1.20
CA LYS A 131 -4.79 -4.21 0.87
C LYS A 131 -5.75 -3.13 1.36
N PHE A 132 -5.56 -2.65 2.59
CA PHE A 132 -6.36 -1.56 3.14
C PHE A 132 -6.32 -0.32 2.24
N PHE A 133 -5.12 0.11 1.85
CA PHE A 133 -4.95 1.29 1.02
C PHE A 133 -5.41 1.08 -0.43
N LEU A 134 -5.25 -0.13 -0.97
CA LEU A 134 -5.79 -0.50 -2.27
C LEU A 134 -7.32 -0.39 -2.31
N GLY A 135 -8.01 -0.69 -1.19
CA GLY A 135 -9.45 -0.49 -1.05
C GLY A 135 -9.87 0.97 -1.30
N HIS A 136 -9.13 1.93 -0.73
CA HIS A 136 -9.36 3.36 -1.00
C HIS A 136 -9.15 3.71 -2.48
N MET A 137 -8.13 3.13 -3.13
CA MET A 137 -7.88 3.38 -4.56
C MET A 137 -9.01 2.88 -5.46
N VAL A 138 -9.62 1.75 -5.12
CA VAL A 138 -10.80 1.25 -5.85
C VAL A 138 -11.96 2.22 -5.74
N VAL A 139 -12.22 2.74 -4.53
CA VAL A 139 -13.28 3.75 -4.30
C VAL A 139 -12.99 5.03 -5.08
N PHE A 140 -11.77 5.55 -5.03
CA PHE A 140 -11.39 6.76 -5.78
C PHE A 140 -11.60 6.55 -7.28
N ARG A 141 -11.13 5.43 -7.81
CA ARG A 141 -11.32 5.08 -9.23
C ARG A 141 -12.79 5.01 -9.61
N MET A 142 -13.65 4.44 -8.76
CA MET A 142 -15.09 4.37 -9.02
C MET A 142 -15.70 5.77 -9.19
N HIS A 143 -15.39 6.71 -8.29
CA HIS A 143 -15.90 8.08 -8.36
C HIS A 143 -15.29 8.87 -9.52
N LEU A 144 -13.98 8.74 -9.77
CA LEU A 144 -13.31 9.40 -10.89
C LEU A 144 -13.82 8.91 -12.24
N ASN A 145 -14.02 7.59 -12.41
CA ASN A 145 -14.63 7.02 -13.62
C ASN A 145 -16.05 7.56 -13.84
N LYS A 146 -16.84 7.66 -12.76
CA LYS A 146 -18.19 8.20 -12.83
C LYS A 146 -18.20 9.68 -13.22
N SER A 147 -17.25 10.46 -12.69
CA SER A 147 -17.05 11.86 -13.10
C SER A 147 -16.68 11.94 -14.59
N GLU A 148 -15.74 11.09 -15.04
CA GLU A 148 -15.33 11.01 -16.44
C GLU A 148 -16.50 10.68 -17.37
N ASP A 149 -17.40 9.78 -16.97
CA ASP A 149 -18.62 9.48 -17.74
C ASP A 149 -19.54 10.70 -17.89
N TYR A 150 -19.68 11.52 -16.84
CA TYR A 150 -20.45 12.77 -16.92
C TYR A 150 -19.77 13.79 -17.84
N VAL A 151 -18.45 13.93 -17.76
CA VAL A 151 -17.66 14.79 -18.65
C VAL A 151 -17.83 14.34 -20.11
N ARG A 152 -17.72 13.04 -20.40
CA ARG A 152 -17.93 12.49 -21.76
C ARG A 152 -19.35 12.75 -22.28
N ARG A 153 -20.36 12.64 -21.42
CA ARG A 153 -21.76 12.97 -21.79
C ARG A 153 -21.93 14.46 -22.09
N ALA A 154 -21.29 15.34 -21.31
CA ALA A 154 -21.27 16.77 -21.56
C ALA A 154 -20.60 17.09 -22.91
N ASP A 155 -19.42 16.52 -23.15
CA ASP A 155 -18.67 16.68 -24.40
C ASP A 155 -19.46 16.20 -25.63
N LYS A 156 -20.15 15.06 -25.53
CA LYS A 156 -21.01 14.56 -26.61
C LYS A 156 -22.14 15.55 -26.95
N VAL A 157 -22.77 16.16 -25.93
CA VAL A 157 -23.80 17.18 -26.15
C VAL A 157 -23.19 18.41 -26.81
N PHE A 158 -22.06 18.89 -26.31
CA PHE A 158 -21.36 20.05 -26.88
C PHE A 158 -21.01 19.83 -28.35
N LYS A 159 -20.46 18.67 -28.71
CA LYS A 159 -20.12 18.34 -30.11
C LYS A 159 -21.32 18.33 -31.06
N THR A 160 -22.53 18.14 -30.53
CA THR A 160 -23.76 18.07 -31.36
C THR A 160 -24.34 19.46 -31.65
N CYS A 161 -24.24 20.41 -30.72
CA CYS A 161 -24.93 21.71 -30.81
C CYS A 161 -24.07 22.93 -30.44
N GLY A 162 -22.79 22.73 -30.18
CA GLY A 162 -21.80 23.77 -29.87
C GLY A 162 -22.19 24.63 -28.66
N PHE A 163 -21.81 25.90 -28.73
CA PHE A 163 -22.05 26.90 -27.69
C PHE A 163 -23.52 27.07 -27.31
N ALA A 164 -24.45 26.84 -28.23
CA ALA A 164 -25.89 26.96 -27.97
C ALA A 164 -26.38 26.00 -26.87
N CYS A 165 -25.64 24.92 -26.60
CA CYS A 165 -26.01 23.91 -25.61
C CYS A 165 -25.35 24.07 -24.24
N GLU A 166 -24.38 24.96 -24.07
CA GLU A 166 -23.63 25.11 -22.82
C GLU A 166 -24.50 25.54 -21.65
N THR A 167 -25.48 26.40 -21.91
CA THR A 167 -26.40 26.94 -20.90
C THR A 167 -27.59 26.02 -20.63
N THR A 168 -27.72 24.91 -21.36
CA THR A 168 -28.86 24.01 -21.19
C THR A 168 -28.87 23.37 -19.80
N PRO A 169 -30.06 23.15 -19.20
CA PRO A 169 -30.16 22.48 -17.89
C PRO A 169 -29.50 21.10 -17.87
N LYS A 170 -29.56 20.38 -18.99
CA LYS A 170 -28.93 19.05 -19.16
C LYS A 170 -27.40 19.13 -19.04
N MET A 171 -26.79 20.10 -19.71
CA MET A 171 -25.34 20.32 -19.67
C MET A 171 -24.88 20.75 -18.27
N LYS A 172 -25.57 21.73 -17.67
CA LYS A 172 -25.31 22.17 -16.29
C LYS A 172 -25.42 21.02 -15.29
N ARG A 173 -26.39 20.11 -15.47
CA ARG A 173 -26.55 18.92 -14.62
C ARG A 173 -25.36 17.96 -14.71
N TYR A 174 -24.89 17.62 -15.91
CA TYR A 174 -23.73 16.72 -16.05
C TYR A 174 -22.46 17.33 -15.48
N ARG A 175 -22.21 18.61 -15.77
CA ARG A 175 -21.07 19.36 -15.21
C ARG A 175 -21.09 19.36 -13.68
N ARG A 176 -22.24 19.65 -13.06
CA ARG A 176 -22.41 19.60 -11.61
C ARG A 176 -22.16 18.20 -11.04
N GLN A 177 -22.76 17.18 -11.64
CA GLN A 177 -22.58 15.79 -11.18
C GLN A 177 -21.14 15.32 -11.28
N ALA A 178 -20.41 15.71 -12.32
CA ALA A 178 -18.99 15.43 -12.46
C ALA A 178 -18.17 16.09 -11.34
N LEU A 179 -18.43 17.38 -11.08
CA LEU A 179 -17.77 18.13 -10.03
C LEU A 179 -18.04 17.54 -8.65
N ASP A 180 -19.30 17.17 -8.36
CA ASP A 180 -19.68 16.56 -7.09
C ASP A 180 -18.89 15.26 -6.82
N GLU A 181 -18.67 14.43 -7.85
CA GLU A 181 -17.85 13.22 -7.71
C GLU A 181 -16.35 13.53 -7.55
N ILE A 182 -15.84 14.58 -8.21
CA ILE A 182 -14.45 15.04 -8.03
C ILE A 182 -14.22 15.53 -6.60
N HIS A 183 -15.10 16.41 -6.10
CA HIS A 183 -15.01 16.95 -4.75
C HIS A 183 -15.06 15.84 -3.69
N ARG A 184 -15.92 14.83 -3.86
CA ARG A 184 -15.94 13.66 -2.96
C ARG A 184 -14.58 12.98 -2.88
N VAL A 185 -13.93 12.76 -4.03
CA VAL A 185 -12.59 12.15 -4.05
C VAL A 185 -11.55 13.05 -3.40
N ARG A 186 -11.61 14.37 -3.63
CA ARG A 186 -10.69 15.33 -2.98
C ARG A 186 -10.83 15.31 -1.46
N ASP A 187 -12.05 15.25 -0.95
CA ASP A 187 -12.32 15.12 0.49
C ASP A 187 -11.82 13.78 1.04
N ASP A 188 -12.11 12.68 0.33
CA ASP A 188 -11.65 11.35 0.71
C ASP A 188 -10.13 11.19 0.65
N ILE A 189 -9.44 11.89 -0.26
CA ILE A 189 -7.97 11.96 -0.32
C ILE A 189 -7.43 12.57 0.98
N GLN A 190 -8.03 13.65 1.48
CA GLN A 190 -7.61 14.25 2.74
C GLN A 190 -7.83 13.31 3.92
N HIS A 191 -8.98 12.61 3.95
CA HIS A 191 -9.24 11.58 4.95
C HIS A 191 -8.22 10.44 4.87
N SER A 192 -7.98 9.92 3.67
CA SER A 192 -7.05 8.81 3.42
C SER A 192 -5.61 9.19 3.75
N ARG A 193 -5.20 10.46 3.55
CA ARG A 193 -3.90 10.98 4.00
C ARG A 193 -3.73 10.90 5.52
N ARG A 194 -4.78 11.15 6.31
CA ARG A 194 -4.73 11.00 7.77
C ARG A 194 -4.60 9.55 8.18
N MET A 195 -5.48 8.69 7.65
CA MET A 195 -5.46 7.24 7.88
C MET A 195 -4.12 6.61 7.49
N TYR A 196 -3.53 7.08 6.40
CA TYR A 196 -2.19 6.71 5.95
C TYR A 196 -1.11 6.97 7.01
N ARG A 197 -1.08 8.16 7.60
CA ARG A 197 -0.08 8.52 8.63
C ARG A 197 -0.22 7.63 9.86
N ASP A 198 -1.45 7.37 10.27
CA ASP A 198 -1.74 6.49 11.40
C ASP A 198 -1.33 5.04 11.10
N LEU A 199 -1.62 4.56 9.89
CA LEU A 199 -1.26 3.22 9.44
C LEU A 199 0.25 3.03 9.35
N LEU A 200 1.00 4.02 8.87
CA LEU A 200 2.47 3.99 8.88
C LEU A 200 3.01 3.94 10.30
N THR A 201 2.47 4.77 11.19
CA THR A 201 2.87 4.81 12.59
C THR A 201 2.59 3.46 13.26
N HIS A 202 1.41 2.89 13.01
CA HIS A 202 1.04 1.55 13.47
C HIS A 202 2.00 0.48 12.93
N ALA A 203 2.33 0.52 11.63
CA ALA A 203 3.29 -0.38 11.01
C ALA A 203 4.65 -0.31 11.68
N GLN A 204 5.19 0.89 11.88
CA GLN A 204 6.48 1.10 12.54
C GLN A 204 6.48 0.57 13.98
N ARG A 205 5.42 0.86 14.76
CA ARG A 205 5.26 0.32 16.11
C ARG A 205 5.18 -1.21 16.12
N ARG A 206 4.49 -1.79 15.14
CA ARG A 206 4.38 -3.24 14.98
C ARG A 206 5.74 -3.88 14.66
N LEU A 207 6.47 -3.32 13.71
CA LEU A 207 7.83 -3.78 13.36
C LEU A 207 8.78 -3.66 14.57
N HIS A 208 8.72 -2.55 15.30
CA HIS A 208 9.51 -2.38 16.52
C HIS A 208 9.14 -3.41 17.60
N LYS A 209 7.85 -3.72 17.79
CA LYS A 209 7.41 -4.79 18.69
C LYS A 209 7.94 -6.16 18.26
N LEU A 210 7.88 -6.50 16.96
CA LEU A 210 8.43 -7.75 16.44
C LEU A 210 9.93 -7.86 16.69
N ARG A 211 10.68 -6.76 16.52
CA ARG A 211 12.11 -6.71 16.83
C ARG A 211 12.39 -6.99 18.31
N ARG A 212 11.64 -6.35 19.22
CA ARG A 212 11.78 -6.58 20.67
C ARG A 212 11.47 -8.02 21.06
N ASN A 213 10.42 -8.60 20.48
CA ASN A 213 10.07 -10.00 20.71
C ASN A 213 11.21 -10.93 20.23
N ALA A 214 11.72 -10.73 19.01
CA ALA A 214 12.83 -11.52 18.48
C ALA A 214 14.08 -11.43 19.38
N ALA A 215 14.43 -10.21 19.84
CA ALA A 215 15.54 -10.02 20.78
C ALA A 215 15.33 -10.77 22.11
N SER A 216 14.12 -10.72 22.68
CA SER A 216 13.78 -11.48 23.88
C SER A 216 13.89 -13.00 23.66
N ASP A 217 13.43 -13.49 22.51
CA ASP A 217 13.49 -14.91 22.17
C ASP A 217 14.93 -15.39 21.98
N ILE A 218 15.82 -14.53 21.45
CA ILE A 218 17.26 -14.80 21.34
C ILE A 218 17.89 -14.92 22.73
N VAL A 219 17.60 -14.01 23.64
CA VAL A 219 18.10 -14.08 25.04
C VAL A 219 17.70 -15.40 25.69
N GLN A 220 16.45 -15.85 25.50
CA GLN A 220 16.01 -17.16 25.97
C GLN A 220 16.74 -18.32 25.30
N ALA A 221 16.97 -18.24 23.98
CA ALA A 221 17.72 -19.27 23.25
C ALA A 221 19.17 -19.39 23.77
N VAL A 222 19.82 -18.27 24.08
CA VAL A 222 21.15 -18.25 24.69
C VAL A 222 21.13 -18.88 26.08
N ALA A 223 20.13 -18.57 26.92
CA ALA A 223 19.99 -19.18 28.24
C ALA A 223 19.86 -20.71 28.16
N VAL A 224 19.06 -21.22 27.21
CA VAL A 224 18.91 -22.65 26.96
C VAL A 224 20.22 -23.28 26.47
N LEU A 225 20.96 -22.60 25.60
CA LEU A 225 22.27 -23.06 25.14
C LEU A 225 23.26 -23.19 26.33
N ARG A 226 23.33 -22.17 27.19
CA ARG A 226 24.18 -22.18 28.40
C ARG A 226 23.84 -23.32 29.36
N GLN A 227 22.56 -23.67 29.47
CA GLN A 227 22.14 -24.80 30.30
C GLN A 227 22.56 -26.12 29.65
N CYS A 228 22.23 -26.31 28.37
CA CYS A 228 22.56 -27.52 27.61
C CYS A 228 24.07 -27.77 27.55
N SER A 229 24.91 -26.71 27.53
CA SER A 229 26.37 -26.86 27.51
C SER A 229 26.99 -27.28 28.86
N ARG A 230 26.21 -27.25 29.95
CA ARG A 230 26.67 -27.65 31.29
C ARG A 230 26.28 -29.09 31.65
N GLU A 231 25.38 -29.68 30.88
CA GLU A 231 24.95 -31.08 30.97
C GLU A 231 25.91 -31.98 30.18
#